data_AF-G0MNC6-F1
#
_entry.id   AF-G0MNC6-F1
#
_cell.length_a   1.000
_cell.length_b   1.000
_cell.length_c   1.000
_cell.angle_alpha   90.00
_cell.angle_beta   90.00
_cell.angle_gamma   90.00
#
_symmetry.space_group_name_H-M   'P 1'
#
loop_
_entity.id
_entity.type
_entity.pdbx_description
1 polymer ?
#
loop_
_entity_poly.entity_id
_entity_poly.type
_entity_poly.pdbx_seq_one_letter_code
_entity_poly.pdbx_strand_id
1 'polypeptide(L)'
;MDLELLRNRFNVCTTVSRIFENALSRLEEQIEILNAGPPVENMEGLMDMASNYREDIEDYRDEVVDLYKLAVEYDMDVDGSRLLMVYRFIYRNSDQLHDQLALVNVPNESNAVWGIIILTAIMFLYAAV
;
A
#
# COMPACT_ATOMS: atom_id res chain seq x y z
N MET A 1 -20.25 -7.23 3.76
CA MET A 1 -19.06 -7.16 4.62
C MET A 1 -19.27 -6.05 5.65
N ASP A 2 -18.77 -6.21 6.88
CA ASP A 2 -18.90 -5.20 7.94
C ASP A 2 -17.72 -4.21 7.88
N LEU A 3 -18.03 -2.91 7.78
CA LEU A 3 -17.03 -1.84 7.70
C LEU A 3 -16.17 -1.77 8.97
N GLU A 4 -16.76 -1.97 10.15
CA GLU A 4 -16.01 -1.89 11.41
C GLU A 4 -14.99 -3.02 11.51
N LEU A 5 -15.38 -4.23 11.08
CA LEU A 5 -14.47 -5.37 11.01
C LEU A 5 -13.30 -5.12 10.05
N LEU A 6 -13.59 -4.60 8.85
CA LEU A 6 -12.57 -4.34 7.83
C LEU A 6 -11.60 -3.24 8.28
N ARG A 7 -12.12 -2.14 8.85
CA ARG A 7 -11.32 -1.06 9.42
C ARG A 7 -10.46 -1.54 10.60
N ASN A 8 -11.01 -2.39 11.47
CA ASN A 8 -10.24 -2.95 12.58
C ASN A 8 -9.08 -3.83 12.07
N ARG A 9 -9.34 -4.72 11.12
CA ARG A 9 -8.28 -5.53 10.49
C ARG A 9 -7.21 -4.66 9.85
N PHE A 10 -7.61 -3.62 9.11
CA PHE A 10 -6.68 -2.67 8.49
C PHE A 10 -5.79 -1.99 9.54
N ASN A 11 -6.39 -1.49 10.62
CA ASN A 11 -5.65 -0.85 11.71
C ASN A 11 -4.68 -1.81 12.40
N VAL A 12 -5.08 -3.07 12.60
CA VAL A 12 -4.20 -4.08 13.19
C VAL A 12 -3.01 -4.36 12.29
N CYS A 13 -3.24 -4.65 11.01
CA CYS A 13 -2.16 -4.98 10.07
C CYS A 13 -1.15 -3.83 9.93
N THR A 14 -1.65 -2.60 9.73
CA THR A 14 -0.79 -1.41 9.65
C THR A 14 -0.04 -1.13 10.95
N THR A 15 -0.67 -1.34 12.11
CA THR A 15 -0.03 -1.15 13.42
C THR A 15 1.08 -2.18 13.65
N VAL A 16 0.82 -3.46 13.36
CA VAL A 16 1.80 -4.54 13.56
C VAL A 16 2.95 -4.41 12.58
N SER A 17 2.68 -4.16 11.30
CA SER A 17 3.70 -3.89 10.28
C SER A 17 4.67 -2.80 10.74
N ARG A 18 4.14 -1.68 11.25
CA ARG A 18 4.98 -0.58 11.76
C ARG A 18 5.79 -0.98 12.99
N ILE A 19 5.28 -1.85 13.86
CA ILE A 19 6.03 -2.36 15.01
C ILE A 19 7.22 -3.21 14.51
N PHE A 20 6.99 -4.07 13.53
CA PHE A 20 8.03 -4.92 12.94
C PHE A 20 9.07 -4.11 12.16
N GLU A 21 8.67 -3.11 11.38
CA GLU A 21 9.60 -2.19 10.70
C GLU A 21 10.54 -1.49 11.70
N ASN A 22 9.99 -1.02 12.83
CA ASN A 22 10.80 -0.38 13.87
C ASN A 22 11.73 -1.39 14.56
N ALA A 23 11.27 -2.63 14.78
CA ALA A 23 12.09 -3.68 15.37
C ALA A 23 13.22 -4.09 14.43
N LEU A 24 12.92 -4.29 13.15
CA LEU A 24 13.88 -4.58 12.09
C LEU A 24 14.93 -3.48 11.98
N SER A 25 14.53 -2.21 11.92
CA SER A 25 15.47 -1.08 11.81
C SER A 25 16.47 -1.06 12.97
N ARG A 26 16.00 -1.29 14.21
CA ARG A 26 16.87 -1.38 15.39
C ARG A 26 17.80 -2.59 15.33
N LEU A 27 17.31 -3.71 14.83
CA LEU A 27 18.10 -4.93 14.68
C LEU A 27 19.19 -4.77 13.61
N GLU A 28 18.86 -4.14 12.48
CA GLU A 28 19.80 -3.82 11.41
C GLU A 28 20.91 -2.88 11.90
N GLU A 29 20.56 -1.85 12.69
CA GLU A 29 21.55 -0.98 13.33
C GLU A 29 22.49 -1.76 14.26
N GLN A 30 21.95 -2.69 15.06
CA GLN A 30 22.77 -3.56 15.91
C GLN A 30 23.70 -4.46 15.10
N ILE A 31 23.19 -5.06 14.02
CA ILE A 31 23.98 -5.88 13.09
C ILE A 31 25.11 -5.06 12.50
N GLU A 32 24.85 -3.82 12.05
CA GLU A 32 25.88 -2.94 11.49
C GLU A 32 27.00 -2.64 12.51
N ILE A 33 26.63 -2.30 13.74
CA ILE A 33 27.58 -2.03 14.83
C ILE A 33 28.44 -3.27 15.13
N LEU A 34 27.83 -4.45 15.19
CA LEU A 34 28.53 -5.69 15.49
C LEU A 34 29.44 -6.13 14.33
N ASN A 35 29.03 -5.90 13.08
CA ASN A 35 29.86 -6.18 11.89
C ASN A 35 31.10 -5.29 11.79
N ALA A 36 31.04 -4.06 12.31
CA ALA A 36 32.20 -3.17 12.38
C ALA A 36 33.21 -3.57 13.48
N GLY A 37 32.81 -4.47 14.39
CA GLY A 37 33.59 -4.95 15.51
C GLY A 37 34.30 -6.29 15.27
N PRO A 38 34.90 -6.88 16.33
CA PRO A 38 35.41 -8.25 16.27
C PRO A 38 34.27 -9.25 16.03
N PRO A 39 34.56 -10.43 15.43
CA PRO A 39 33.54 -11.43 15.12
C PRO A 39 32.74 -11.86 16.36
N VAL A 40 31.41 -11.88 16.23
CA VAL A 40 30.49 -12.23 17.31
C VAL A 40 29.85 -13.58 17.00
N GLU A 41 29.83 -14.47 18.01
CA GLU A 41 29.41 -15.88 17.89
C GLU A 41 27.92 -16.06 17.53
N ASN A 42 27.11 -15.01 17.62
CA ASN A 42 25.65 -15.05 17.39
C ASN A 42 25.18 -14.17 16.22
N MET A 43 26.08 -13.82 15.29
CA MET A 43 25.76 -12.95 14.16
C MET A 43 24.72 -13.57 13.21
N GLU A 44 24.81 -14.87 12.98
CA GLU A 44 23.88 -15.63 12.13
C GLU A 44 22.45 -15.57 12.67
N GLY A 45 22.26 -15.78 13.98
CA GLY A 45 20.94 -15.70 14.61
C GLY A 45 20.30 -14.30 14.54
N LEU A 46 21.10 -13.24 14.53
CA LEU A 46 20.60 -11.87 14.33
C LEU A 46 20.19 -11.63 12.87
N MET A 47 20.96 -12.14 11.91
CA MET A 47 20.62 -12.07 10.49
C MET A 47 19.35 -12.86 10.17
N ASP A 48 19.18 -14.04 10.75
CA ASP A 48 17.96 -14.85 10.63
C ASP A 48 16.75 -14.12 11.21
N MET A 49 16.88 -13.53 12.39
CA MET A 49 15.81 -12.73 12.99
C MET A 49 15.44 -11.52 12.13
N ALA A 50 16.42 -10.85 11.51
CA ALA A 50 16.17 -9.74 10.59
C ALA A 50 15.45 -10.23 9.31
N SER A 51 15.82 -11.42 8.81
CA SER A 51 15.12 -12.04 7.68
C SER A 51 13.65 -12.32 8.02
N ASN A 52 13.37 -12.89 9.18
CA ASN A 52 12.00 -13.19 9.61
C ASN A 52 11.16 -11.91 9.73
N TYR A 53 11.70 -10.83 10.31
CA TYR A 53 10.97 -9.57 10.35
C TYR A 53 10.67 -9.00 8.96
N ARG A 54 11.57 -9.16 7.98
CA ARG A 54 11.31 -8.72 6.60
C ARG A 54 10.18 -9.51 5.95
N GLU A 55 10.17 -10.83 6.15
CA GLU A 55 9.10 -11.71 5.68
C GLU A 55 7.75 -11.34 6.32
N ASP A 56 7.72 -11.18 7.64
CA ASP A 56 6.50 -10.77 8.35
C ASP A 56 5.95 -9.42 7.87
N ILE A 57 6.83 -8.44 7.60
CA ILE A 57 6.44 -7.13 7.06
C ILE A 57 5.84 -7.27 5.66
N GLU A 58 6.42 -8.14 4.82
CA GLU A 58 5.91 -8.40 3.47
C GLU A 58 4.51 -9.05 3.53
N ASP A 59 4.31 -10.03 4.41
CA ASP A 59 3.01 -10.66 4.64
C ASP A 59 1.94 -9.65 5.09
N TYR A 60 2.27 -8.77 6.03
CA TYR A 60 1.34 -7.71 6.46
C TYR A 60 1.05 -6.69 5.36
N ARG A 61 2.04 -6.40 4.52
CA ARG A 61 1.86 -5.50 3.38
C ARG A 61 0.90 -6.09 2.36
N ASP A 62 1.04 -7.38 2.04
CA ASP A 62 0.16 -8.08 1.11
C ASP A 62 -1.27 -8.16 1.66
N GLU A 63 -1.42 -8.45 2.95
CA GLU A 63 -2.73 -8.42 3.63
C GLU A 63 -3.37 -7.01 3.57
N VAL A 64 -2.59 -5.94 3.77
CA VAL A 64 -3.09 -4.56 3.64
C VAL A 64 -3.56 -4.27 2.21
N VAL A 65 -2.82 -4.75 1.20
CA VAL A 65 -3.22 -4.61 -0.21
C VAL A 65 -4.54 -5.32 -0.48
N ASP A 66 -4.73 -6.53 0.05
CA ASP A 66 -5.97 -7.28 -0.12
C ASP A 66 -7.14 -6.62 0.61
N LEU A 67 -6.92 -6.06 1.80
CA LEU A 67 -7.92 -5.26 2.52
C LEU A 67 -8.29 -4.00 1.73
N TYR A 68 -7.35 -3.36 1.04
CA TYR A 68 -7.65 -2.24 0.15
C TYR A 68 -8.47 -2.65 -1.07
N LYS A 69 -8.16 -3.78 -1.73
CA LYS A 69 -8.96 -4.30 -2.85
C LYS A 69 -10.41 -4.52 -2.41
N LEU A 70 -10.60 -5.15 -1.26
CA LEU A 70 -11.90 -5.34 -0.65
C LEU A 70 -12.60 -4.01 -0.33
N ALA A 71 -11.88 -3.04 0.25
CA ALA A 71 -12.45 -1.74 0.53
C ALA A 71 -12.90 -1.01 -0.76
N VAL A 72 -12.15 -1.15 -1.85
CA VAL A 72 -12.53 -0.62 -3.17
C VAL A 72 -13.75 -1.33 -3.74
N GLU A 73 -13.77 -2.67 -3.73
CA GLU A 73 -14.86 -3.49 -4.27
C GLU A 73 -16.20 -3.21 -3.57
N TYR A 74 -16.17 -3.05 -2.24
CA TYR A 74 -17.37 -2.82 -1.42
C TYR A 74 -17.66 -1.33 -1.17
N ASP A 75 -16.93 -0.41 -1.81
CA ASP A 75 -17.07 1.05 -1.65
C ASP A 75 -16.99 1.52 -0.17
N MET A 76 -15.99 1.02 0.56
CA MET A 76 -15.80 1.23 2.00
C MET A 76 -14.58 2.13 2.30
N ASP A 77 -14.72 3.04 3.27
CA ASP A 77 -13.62 3.90 3.74
C ASP A 77 -12.93 3.32 4.99
N VAL A 78 -11.88 2.53 4.79
CA VAL A 78 -11.20 1.85 5.90
C VAL A 78 -10.20 2.73 6.64
N ASP A 79 -9.54 3.66 5.96
CA ASP A 79 -8.40 4.41 6.48
C ASP A 79 -8.58 5.94 6.46
N GLY A 80 -9.66 6.45 5.86
CA GLY A 80 -9.90 7.88 5.70
C GLY A 80 -8.95 8.56 4.72
N SER A 81 -8.18 7.79 3.94
CA SER A 81 -7.17 8.36 3.07
C SER A 81 -7.79 8.87 1.76
N ARG A 82 -7.29 10.01 1.32
CA ARG A 82 -7.66 10.58 0.00
C ARG A 82 -7.32 9.61 -1.14
N LEU A 83 -6.24 8.85 -0.98
CA LEU A 83 -5.80 7.88 -1.98
C LEU A 83 -6.84 6.76 -2.15
N LEU A 84 -7.35 6.19 -1.05
CA LEU A 84 -8.42 5.19 -1.13
C LEU A 84 -9.69 5.74 -1.76
N MET A 85 -10.06 6.98 -1.41
CA MET A 85 -11.21 7.64 -2.05
C MET A 85 -11.06 7.74 -3.57
N VAL A 86 -9.85 7.99 -4.09
CA VAL A 86 -9.58 7.98 -5.54
C VAL A 86 -9.78 6.62 -6.14
N TYR A 87 -9.17 5.59 -5.55
CA TYR A 87 -9.29 4.23 -6.08
C TYR A 87 -10.74 3.78 -6.11
N ARG A 88 -11.52 4.09 -5.06
CA ARG A 88 -12.97 3.86 -5.02
C ARG A 88 -13.71 4.64 -6.11
N PHE A 89 -13.38 5.91 -6.32
CA PHE A 89 -13.98 6.72 -7.39
C PHE A 89 -13.69 6.14 -8.78
N ILE A 90 -12.42 5.83 -9.08
CA ILE A 90 -12.03 5.25 -10.38
C ILE A 90 -12.72 3.92 -10.58
N TYR A 91 -12.72 3.05 -9.57
CA TYR A 91 -13.35 1.74 -9.66
C TYR A 91 -14.86 1.83 -9.92
N ARG A 92 -15.57 2.66 -9.15
CA ARG A 92 -17.02 2.88 -9.28
C ARG A 92 -17.42 3.47 -10.63
N ASN A 93 -16.56 4.30 -11.22
CA ASN A 93 -16.84 4.97 -12.49
C ASN A 93 -16.08 4.33 -13.66
N SER A 94 -15.49 3.15 -13.48
CA SER A 94 -14.59 2.54 -14.46
C SER A 94 -15.26 2.32 -15.82
N ASP A 95 -16.50 1.80 -15.83
CA ASP A 95 -17.28 1.62 -17.06
C ASP A 95 -17.56 2.95 -17.77
N GLN A 96 -18.01 3.97 -17.03
CA GLN A 96 -18.29 5.30 -17.60
C GLN A 96 -17.03 5.99 -18.12
N LEU A 97 -15.92 5.86 -17.39
CA LEU A 97 -14.61 6.34 -17.82
C LEU A 97 -14.16 5.60 -19.08
N HIS A 98 -14.36 4.29 -19.14
CA HIS A 98 -14.02 3.49 -20.32
C HIS A 98 -14.85 3.89 -21.53
N ASP A 99 -16.17 4.05 -21.38
CA ASP A 99 -17.07 4.50 -22.43
C ASP A 99 -16.70 5.91 -22.93
N GLN A 100 -16.39 6.84 -22.02
CA GLN A 100 -15.97 8.19 -22.37
C GLN A 100 -14.62 8.19 -23.11
N LEU A 101 -13.68 7.35 -22.69
CA LEU A 101 -12.38 7.20 -23.35
C LEU A 101 -12.51 6.53 -24.72
N ALA A 102 -13.43 5.58 -24.89
CA ALA A 102 -13.69 4.92 -26.16
C ALA A 102 -14.26 5.88 -27.23
N LEU A 103 -14.94 6.95 -26.81
CA LEU A 103 -15.42 8.01 -27.71
C LEU A 103 -14.29 8.95 -28.18
N VAL A 104 -13.16 8.97 -27.49
CA VAL A 104 -11.99 9.73 -27.90
C VAL A 104 -11.10 8.80 -28.73
N ASN A 105 -10.94 9.10 -30.01
CA ASN A 105 -10.06 8.32 -30.88
C ASN A 105 -8.60 8.66 -30.55
N VAL A 106 -8.05 8.01 -29.52
CA VAL A 106 -6.69 8.26 -29.07
C VAL A 106 -5.74 7.21 -29.64
N PRO A 107 -4.62 7.59 -30.28
CA PRO A 107 -3.62 6.63 -30.73
C PRO A 107 -3.14 5.77 -29.55
N ASN A 108 -3.37 4.45 -29.66
CA ASN A 108 -3.25 3.41 -28.61
C ASN A 108 -1.87 3.28 -27.91
N GLU A 109 -0.88 4.11 -28.24
CA GLU A 109 0.50 4.03 -27.73
C GLU A 109 0.94 5.29 -26.97
N SER A 110 0.06 6.28 -26.78
CA SER A 110 0.45 7.52 -26.13
C SER A 110 0.34 7.42 -24.61
N ASN A 111 1.47 7.33 -23.92
CA ASN A 111 1.59 7.48 -22.46
C ASN A 111 0.89 8.75 -21.90
N ALA A 112 0.62 9.73 -22.77
CA ALA A 112 -0.12 10.94 -22.42
C ALA A 112 -1.57 10.65 -21.97
N VAL A 113 -2.20 9.56 -22.41
CA VAL A 113 -3.59 9.22 -22.04
C VAL A 113 -3.69 8.82 -20.58
N TRP A 114 -2.83 7.90 -20.16
CA TRP A 114 -2.70 7.53 -18.75
C TRP A 114 -2.31 8.74 -17.91
N GLY A 115 -1.43 9.60 -18.44
CA GLY A 115 -1.11 10.89 -17.85
C GLY A 115 -2.36 11.75 -17.61
N ILE A 116 -3.23 11.91 -18.61
CA ILE A 116 -4.47 12.70 -18.51
C ILE A 116 -5.46 12.05 -17.53
N ILE A 117 -5.68 10.74 -17.59
CA ILE A 117 -6.58 10.03 -16.66
C ILE A 117 -6.14 10.24 -15.20
N ILE A 118 -4.83 10.08 -14.95
CA ILE A 118 -4.24 10.32 -13.63
C ILE A 118 -4.37 11.79 -13.25
N LEU A 119 -4.13 12.74 -14.17
CA LEU A 119 -4.25 14.17 -13.91
C LEU A 119 -5.69 14.58 -13.61
N THR A 120 -6.67 14.00 -14.31
CA THR A 120 -8.10 14.22 -14.09
C THR A 120 -8.51 13.66 -12.73
N ALA A 121 -8.04 12.47 -12.35
CA ALA A 121 -8.24 11.92 -11.01
C ALA A 121 -7.62 12.81 -9.91
N ILE A 122 -6.42 13.37 -10.15
CA ILE A 122 -5.76 14.34 -9.26
C ILE A 122 -6.52 15.66 -9.18
N MET A 123 -7.10 16.16 -10.28
CA MET A 123 -7.90 17.37 -10.26
C MET A 123 -9.22 17.15 -9.50
N PHE A 124 -9.87 16.00 -9.65
CA PHE A 124 -11.05 15.66 -8.85
C PHE A 124 -10.74 15.54 -7.36
N LEU A 125 -9.57 15.00 -7.00
CA LEU A 125 -9.04 15.00 -5.63
C LEU A 125 -8.92 16.40 -5.01
N TYR A 126 -8.55 17.39 -5.81
CA TYR A 126 -8.30 18.76 -5.35
C TYR A 126 -9.55 19.63 -5.38
N ALA A 127 -10.46 19.38 -6.31
CA ALA A 127 -11.70 20.13 -6.51
C ALA A 127 -12.86 19.67 -5.59
N ALA A 128 -12.76 18.48 -4.97
CA ALA A 128 -13.72 18.01 -3.98
C ALA A 128 -13.48 18.57 -2.55
N VAL A 129 -12.64 19.61 -2.43
CA VAL A 129 -12.42 20.42 -1.21
C VAL A 129 -13.41 21.58 -1.17
#